data_AF-A0A538F645-F1
#
_entry.id   AF-A0A538F645-F1
#
_cell.length_a   1.000
_cell.length_b   1.000
_cell.length_c   1.000
_cell.angle_alpha   90.00
_cell.angle_beta   90.00
_cell.angle_gamma   90.00
#
_symmetry.space_group_name_H-M   'P 1'
#
loop_
_entity.id
_entity.type
_entity.pdbx_description
1 polymer ?
#
loop_
_entity_poly.entity_id
_entity_poly.type
_entity_poly.pdbx_seq_one_letter_code
_entity_poly.pdbx_strand_id
1 'polypeptide(L)' 'EVIAPGAAAVEHVEPRGETPAERVLSLVLLGDLVSIYLSALLGVDPSPMEPIERLKELLR' A
#
# COMPACT_ATOMS: atom_id res chain seq x y z
N GLU A 1 -6.81 -13.81 11.70
CA GLU A 1 -7.29 -15.15 11.31
C GLU A 1 -8.67 -15.19 10.66
N VAL A 2 -9.61 -14.27 10.97
CA VAL A 2 -11.00 -14.29 10.45
C VAL A 2 -11.11 -14.39 8.91
N ILE A 3 -10.16 -13.83 8.17
CA ILE A 3 -10.11 -13.89 6.70
C ILE A 3 -9.44 -15.16 6.12
N ALA A 4 -8.76 -15.95 6.95
CA ALA A 4 -7.97 -17.09 6.50
C ALA A 4 -8.76 -18.17 5.72
N PRO A 5 -10.01 -18.53 6.11
CA PRO A 5 -10.76 -19.55 5.39
C PRO A 5 -11.07 -19.22 3.93
N GLY A 6 -10.99 -17.94 3.52
CA GLY A 6 -11.29 -17.49 2.15
C GLY A 6 -10.10 -16.86 1.42
N ALA A 7 -8.92 -16.81 2.03
CA ALA A 7 -7.75 -16.14 1.46
C ALA A 7 -6.80 -17.15 0.79
N ALA A 8 -6.23 -16.78 -0.36
CA ALA A 8 -5.18 -17.58 -1.00
C ALA A 8 -3.87 -17.61 -0.19
N ALA A 9 -3.59 -16.55 0.58
CA ALA A 9 -2.49 -16.46 1.53
C ALA A 9 -2.84 -15.43 2.62
N VAL A 10 -2.28 -15.60 3.83
CA VAL A 10 -2.39 -14.64 4.92
C VAL A 10 -1.00 -14.46 5.54
N GLU A 11 -0.54 -13.21 5.59
CA GLU A 11 0.72 -12.84 6.23
C GLU A 11 0.42 -11.86 7.38
N HIS A 12 1.05 -12.09 8.53
CA HIS A 12 0.95 -11.18 9.67
C HIS A 12 2.23 -10.34 9.78
N VAL A 13 2.07 -9.02 9.83
CA VAL A 13 3.19 -8.08 9.86
C VAL A 13 3.12 -7.27 11.15
N GLU A 14 4.21 -7.32 11.92
CA GLU A 14 4.36 -6.50 13.11
C GLU A 14 5.00 -5.14 12.76
N PRO A 15 4.45 -4.01 13.27
CA PRO A 15 5.04 -2.70 13.05
C PRO A 15 6.37 -2.54 13.80
N ARG A 16 7.25 -1.68 13.27
CA ARG A 16 8.51 -1.30 13.94
C ARG A 16 8.32 0.03 14.68
N GLY A 17 8.94 0.15 15.86
CA GLY A 17 8.95 1.39 16.64
C GLY A 17 8.30 1.27 18.02
N GLU A 18 8.63 2.23 18.87
CA GLU A 18 8.20 2.30 20.26
C GLU A 18 6.93 3.16 20.39
N THR A 19 6.82 4.23 19.59
CA THR A 19 5.67 5.14 19.63
C THR A 19 4.58 4.75 18.63
N PRO A 20 3.31 5.14 18.86
CA PRO A 20 2.24 4.91 17.88
C PRO A 20 2.52 5.50 16.50
N ALA A 21 3.14 6.69 16.45
CA ALA A 21 3.49 7.35 15.20
C ALA A 21 4.55 6.56 14.41
N GLU A 22 5.61 6.09 15.07
CA GLU A 22 6.64 5.26 14.43
C GLU A 22 6.04 3.98 13.86
N ARG A 23 5.17 3.31 14.62
CA ARG A 23 4.51 2.07 14.19
C ARG A 23 3.68 2.28 12.93
N VAL A 24 2.87 3.34 12.89
CA VAL A 24 2.08 3.69 11.70
C VAL A 24 2.99 4.00 10.52
N LEU A 25 3.99 4.86 10.70
CA LEU A 25 4.91 5.25 9.62
C LEU A 25 5.68 4.03 9.09
N SER A 26 6.07 3.10 9.96
CA SER A 26 6.77 1.87 9.55
C SER A 26 5.93 0.99 8.61
N LEU A 27 4.61 0.91 8.85
CA LEU A 27 3.69 0.13 8.04
C LEU A 27 3.31 0.86 6.75
N VAL A 28 3.15 2.18 6.79
CA VAL A 28 2.93 3.00 5.58
C VAL A 28 4.10 2.84 4.62
N LEU A 29 5.33 3.03 5.12
CA LEU A 29 6.54 2.87 4.30
C LEU A 29 6.66 1.46 3.72
N LEU A 30 6.33 0.42 4.50
CA LEU A 30 6.30 -0.95 4.00
C LEU A 30 5.27 -1.11 2.86
N GLY A 31 4.06 -0.57 3.03
CA GLY A 31 3.02 -0.60 1.99
C GLY A 31 3.43 0.12 0.71
N ASP A 32 4.10 1.27 0.82
CA ASP A 32 4.60 2.03 -0.33
C ASP A 32 5.65 1.20 -1.11
N LEU A 33 6.61 0.61 -0.40
CA LEU A 33 7.63 -0.26 -1.01
C LEU A 33 7.01 -1.48 -1.68
N VAL A 34 6.09 -2.18 -1.01
CA VAL A 34 5.38 -3.33 -1.59
C VAL A 34 4.67 -2.94 -2.88
N SER A 35 4.01 -1.78 -2.91
CA SER A 35 3.29 -1.29 -4.09
C SER A 35 4.23 -1.00 -5.27
N ILE A 36 5.38 -0.37 -5.00
CA ILE A 36 6.41 -0.09 -6.01
C ILE A 36 7.01 -1.39 -6.56
N TYR A 37 7.39 -2.32 -5.68
CA TYR A 37 7.95 -3.62 -6.12
C TYR A 37 6.93 -4.43 -6.92
N LEU A 38 5.66 -4.43 -6.51
CA LEU A 38 4.61 -5.10 -7.27
C LEU A 38 4.45 -4.50 -8.67
N SER A 39 4.49 -3.17 -8.78
CA SER A 39 4.44 -2.48 -10.08
C SER A 39 5.62 -2.88 -10.97
N ALA A 40 6.82 -2.96 -10.40
CA ALA A 40 8.02 -3.42 -11.12
C ALA A 40 7.89 -4.88 -11.58
N LEU A 41 7.37 -5.78 -10.74
CA LEU A 41 7.15 -7.19 -11.08
C LEU A 41 6.09 -7.38 -12.17
N LEU A 42 5.07 -6.51 -12.19
CA LEU A 42 4.01 -6.54 -13.19
C LEU A 42 4.37 -5.76 -14.47
N GLY A 43 5.50 -5.05 -14.49
CA GLY A 43 5.92 -4.23 -15.63
C GLY A 43 5.01 -3.02 -15.88
N VAL A 44 4.35 -2.50 -14.83
CA VAL A 44 3.45 -1.35 -14.90
C VAL A 44 4.15 -0.13 -14.31
N ASP A 45 4.00 1.04 -14.96
CA ASP A 45 4.42 2.32 -14.40
C ASP A 45 3.37 2.81 -13.38
N PRO A 46 3.72 2.95 -12.09
CA PRO A 46 2.79 3.43 -11.07
C PRO A 46 2.59 4.96 -11.07
N SER A 47 3.33 5.72 -11.90
CA SER A 47 3.32 7.19 -11.88
C SER A 47 2.03 7.80 -12.47
N PRO A 48 1.49 7.32 -13.60
CA PRO A 48 0.26 7.88 -14.16
C PRO A 48 -0.97 7.49 -13.32
N MET A 49 -1.70 8.50 -12.84
CA MET A 49 -2.94 8.31 -12.07
C MET A 49 -4.11 9.09 -12.68
N GLU A 50 -4.48 8.74 -13.91
CA GLU A 50 -5.54 9.41 -14.68
C GLU A 50 -6.84 9.64 -13.90
N PRO A 51 -7.36 8.68 -13.10
CA PRO A 51 -8.57 8.92 -12.33
C PRO A 51 -8.43 10.04 -11.29
N ILE A 52 -7.26 10.15 -10.65
CA ILE A 52 -6.97 11.17 -9.64
C ILE A 52 -6.79 12.53 -10.31
N GLU A 53 -6.08 12.58 -11.43
CA GLU A 53 -5.92 13.83 -12.19
C GLU A 53 -7.28 14.35 -12.67
N ARG A 54 -8.14 13.46 -13.17
CA ARG A 54 -9.51 13.83 -13.55
C ARG A 54 -10.32 14.35 -12.37
N LEU A 55 -10.21 13.72 -11.21
CA LEU A 55 -10.91 14.18 -10.00
C LEU A 55 -10.43 15.58 -9.57
N LYS A 56 -9.11 15.83 -9.60
CA LYS A 56 -8.55 17.15 -9.27
C LYS A 56 -9.09 18.24 -10.19
N GLU A 57 -9.25 17.97 -11.48
CA GLU A 57 -9.85 18.92 -12.43
C GLU A 57 -11.31 19.26 -12.09
N LEU A 58 -12.10 18.28 -11.65
CA LEU A 58 -13.51 18.47 -11.30
C LEU A 58 -13.72 19.23 -9.97
N LEU A 59 -12.71 19.24 -9.10
CA LEU A 59 -12.75 19.90 -7.79
C LEU A 59 -12.10 21.30 -7.79
N ARG A 60 -11.56 21.75 -8.92
CA ARG A 60 -11.09 23.13 -9.10
C ARG A 60 -12.25 24.08 -9.37
#